data_AF-A0A2R3QUC4-F1
#
_entry.id   AF-A0A2R3QUC4-F1
#
_cell.length_a   1.000
_cell.length_b   1.000
_cell.length_c   1.000
_cell.angle_alpha   90.00
_cell.angle_beta   90.00
_cell.angle_gamma   90.00
#
_symmetry.space_group_name_H-M   'P 1'
#
loop_
_entity.id
_entity.type
_entity.pdbx_description
1 polymer ?
#
loop_
_entity_poly.entity_id
_entity_poly.type
_entity_poly.pdbx_seq_one_letter_code
_entity_poly.pdbx_strand_id
1 'polypeptide(L)' 'MNFIACDGEWSVGASGELLCTGQLVSIADDEMQSLIGSALTWDDVSELQGEAVILFATVFGFLVLKKVLKAR' A
#
# COMPACT_ATOMS: atom_id res chain seq x y z
N MET A 1 -11.52 8.23 15.09
CA MET A 1 -12.03 8.89 13.85
C MET A 1 -12.76 7.81 13.08
N ASN A 2 -13.85 8.11 12.37
CA ASN A 2 -14.62 7.07 11.68
C ASN A 2 -14.14 6.95 10.23
N PHE A 3 -14.00 5.72 9.75
CA PHE A 3 -13.65 5.41 8.36
C PHE A 3 -14.91 5.18 7.55
N ILE A 4 -14.89 5.57 6.27
CA ILE A 4 -15.97 5.28 5.34
C ILE A 4 -15.54 4.09 4.49
N ALA A 5 -16.27 2.99 4.60
CA ALA A 5 -16.12 1.81 3.75
C ALA A 5 -17.34 1.64 2.85
N CYS A 6 -17.18 0.79 1.84
CA CYS A 6 -18.24 0.35 0.95
C CYS A 6 -18.53 -1.12 1.26
N ASP A 7 -19.80 -1.49 1.47
CA ASP A 7 -20.21 -2.89 1.62
C ASP A 7 -20.33 -3.65 0.28
N GLY A 8 -19.95 -3.00 -0.82
CA GLY A 8 -19.83 -3.52 -2.17
C GLY A 8 -18.43 -3.27 -2.74
N GLU A 9 -18.37 -2.86 -4.00
CA GLU A 9 -17.10 -2.59 -4.70
C GLU A 9 -16.90 -1.09 -4.91
N TRP A 10 -15.66 -0.64 -4.73
CA TRP A 10 -15.27 0.71 -5.11
C TRP A 10 -15.03 0.78 -6.61
N SER A 11 -15.77 1.66 -7.28
CA SER A 11 -15.68 1.92 -8.71
C SER A 11 -15.34 3.39 -8.96
N VAL A 12 -14.82 3.69 -10.15
CA VAL A 12 -14.54 5.06 -10.58
C VAL A 12 -15.61 5.49 -11.57
N GLY A 13 -16.31 6.58 -11.26
CA GLY A 13 -17.35 7.16 -12.10
C GLY A 13 -16.81 7.85 -13.34
N ALA A 14 -17.73 8.25 -14.23
CA ALA A 14 -17.39 8.84 -15.53
C ALA A 14 -16.60 10.16 -15.41
N SER A 15 -16.68 10.84 -14.26
CA SER A 15 -15.98 12.09 -13.95
C SER A 15 -14.80 11.91 -12.98
N GLY A 16 -14.41 10.65 -12.69
CA GLY A 16 -13.29 10.33 -11.80
C GLY A 16 -13.65 10.29 -10.30
N GLU A 17 -14.94 10.40 -9.96
CA GLU A 17 -15.42 10.27 -8.59
C GLU A 17 -15.38 8.82 -8.10
N LEU A 18 -15.09 8.63 -6.81
CA LEU A 18 -15.18 7.33 -6.14
C LEU A 18 -16.65 7.00 -5.86
N LEU A 19 -17.16 5.94 -6.49
CA LEU A 19 -18.52 5.44 -6.32
C LEU A 19 -18.49 4.08 -5.62
N CYS A 20 -19.24 3.97 -4.53
CA CYS A 20 -19.56 2.70 -3.92
C CYS A 20 -20.76 2.08 -4.65
N THR A 21 -20.64 0.84 -5.13
CA THR A 21 -21.77 0.13 -5.77
C THR A 21 -22.82 -0.36 -4.77
N GLY A 22 -22.49 -0.36 -3.48
CA GLY A 22 -23.37 -0.67 -2.35
C GLY A 22 -23.70 0.54 -1.47
N GLN A 23 -23.84 0.32 -0.16
CA GLN A 23 -24.00 1.35 0.85
C GLN A 23 -22.67 1.77 1.48
N LEU A 24 -22.57 3.07 1.74
CA LEU A 24 -21.48 3.64 2.53
C LEU A 24 -21.71 3.29 4.00
N VAL A 25 -20.75 2.58 4.59
CA VAL A 25 -20.77 2.19 6.00
C VAL A 25 -19.70 2.96 6.75
N SER A 26 -20.09 3.58 7.87
CA SER A 26 -19.15 4.21 8.80
C SER A 26 -18.62 3.15 9.75
N ILE A 27 -17.34 2.83 9.66
CA ILE A 27 -16.65 1.88 10.53
C ILE A 27 -15.89 2.68 11.59
N ALA A 28 -16.05 2.31 12.86
CA ALA A 28 -15.27 2.88 13.94
C ALA A 28 -13.82 2.34 13.92
N ASP A 29 -12.87 3.11 14.44
CA ASP A 29 -11.43 2.77 14.40
C ASP A 29 -11.14 1.37 14.99
N ASP A 30 -11.85 1.02 16.07
CA ASP A 30 -11.77 -0.26 16.77
C ASP A 30 -12.38 -1.43 15.96
N GLU A 31 -13.40 -1.16 15.14
CA GLU A 31 -13.97 -2.15 14.22
C GLU A 31 -13.11 -2.31 12.96
N MET A 32 -12.33 -1.29 12.59
CA MET A 32 -11.43 -1.40 11.44
C MET A 32 -10.27 -2.38 11.74
N GLN A 33 -9.77 -2.40 12.98
CA GLN A 33 -8.76 -3.39 13.41
C GLN A 33 -9.28 -4.83 13.36
N SER A 34 -10.58 -5.04 13.62
CA SER A 34 -11.18 -6.38 13.55
C SER A 34 -11.49 -6.81 12.11
N LEU A 35 -11.82 -5.86 11.23
CA LEU A 35 -12.11 -6.11 9.81
C LEU A 35 -10.85 -6.27 8.92
N ILE A 36 -9.75 -5.59 9.24
CA ILE A 36 -8.49 -5.70 8.50
C ILE A 36 -7.78 -7.04 8.77
N GLY A 37 -8.26 -7.83 9.74
CA GLY A 37 -7.93 -9.24 9.86
C GLY A 37 -6.42 -9.49 9.90
N SER A 38 -5.82 -9.24 11.06
CA SER A 38 -4.38 -9.36 11.32
C SER A 38 -3.54 -8.29 10.62
N ALA A 39 -2.86 -7.48 11.42
CA ALA A 39 -1.63 -6.85 10.98
C ALA A 39 -0.78 -7.89 10.23
N LEU A 40 -0.18 -7.50 9.08
CA LEU A 40 0.73 -8.30 8.27
C LEU A 40 1.44 -9.37 9.14
N THR A 41 1.32 -10.64 8.76
CA THR A 41 2.01 -11.68 9.52
C THR A 41 3.52 -11.41 9.47
N TRP A 42 4.26 -11.87 10.48
CA TRP A 42 5.72 -11.66 10.50
C TRP A 42 6.41 -12.24 9.26
N ASP A 43 5.83 -13.29 8.67
CA ASP A 43 6.25 -13.84 7.37
C ASP A 43 6.00 -12.84 6.24
N ASP A 44 4.81 -12.24 6.13
CA ASP A 44 4.51 -11.21 5.11
C ASP A 44 5.45 -10.00 5.24
N VAL A 45 5.71 -9.55 6.47
CA VAL A 45 6.66 -8.44 6.73
C VAL A 45 8.06 -8.80 6.23
N SER A 46 8.50 -10.04 6.43
CA SER A 46 9.82 -10.50 6.01
C SER A 46 9.95 -10.54 4.48
N GLU A 47 8.89 -10.93 3.77
CA GLU A 47 8.84 -10.97 2.32
C GLU A 47 8.87 -9.56 1.71
N LEU A 48 8.01 -8.66 2.22
CA LEU A 48 7.99 -7.25 1.81
C LEU A 48 9.35 -6.56 2.09
N GLN A 49 9.99 -6.87 3.22
CA GLN A 49 11.30 -6.32 3.54
C GLN A 49 12.38 -6.79 2.55
N GLY A 50 12.35 -8.07 2.15
CA GLY A 50 13.26 -8.62 1.15
C GLY A 50 13.16 -7.89 -0.19
N GLU A 51 11.94 -7.73 -0.71
CA GLU A 51 11.71 -7.01 -1.98
C GLU A 51 12.11 -5.54 -1.90
N ALA A 52 11.78 -4.86 -0.80
CA ALA A 52 12.15 -3.46 -0.59
C ALA A 52 13.67 -3.26 -0.56
N VAL A 53 14.42 -4.18 0.07
CA VAL A 53 15.89 -4.14 0.11
C VAL A 53 16.49 -4.36 -1.29
N ILE A 54 15.93 -5.25 -2.10
CA ILE A 54 16.39 -5.48 -3.48
C ILE A 54 16.19 -4.23 -4.34
N LEU A 55 15.03 -3.59 -4.25
CA LEU A 55 14.76 -2.33 -4.97
C LEU A 55 15.73 -1.23 -4.53
N PHE A 56 15.94 -1.08 -3.21
CA PHE A 56 16.90 -0.11 -2.68
C PHE A 56 18.32 -0.38 -3.19
N ALA A 57 18.79 -1.62 -3.09
CA ALA A 57 20.12 -2.02 -3.54
C ALA A 57 20.30 -1.78 -5.06
N THR A 58 19.27 -2.03 -5.86
CA THR A 58 19.30 -1.83 -7.31
C THR A 58 19.42 -0.36 -7.67
N VAL A 59 18.57 0.49 -7.10
CA VAL A 59 18.61 1.95 -7.35
C VAL A 59 19.92 2.53 -6.84
N PHE A 60 20.32 2.20 -5.62
CA PHE A 60 21.53 2.74 -5.02
C PHE A 60 22.78 2.24 -5.74
N GLY A 61 22.83 0.95 -6.10
CA GLY A 61 23.90 0.37 -6.89
C GLY A 61 24.07 1.05 -8.24
N PHE A 62 22.97 1.32 -8.95
CA PHE A 62 23.00 2.10 -10.19
C PHE A 62 23.53 3.52 -9.97
N LEU A 63 23.10 4.22 -8.92
CA LEU A 63 23.58 5.57 -8.60
C LEU A 63 25.08 5.59 -8.27
N VAL A 64 25.56 4.59 -7.52
CA VAL A 64 26.99 4.44 -7.22
C VAL A 64 27.79 4.16 -8.48
N LEU A 65 27.36 3.22 -9.32
CA LEU A 65 28.01 2.94 -10.61
C LEU A 65 28.05 4.19 -11.50
N LYS A 66 26.93 4.91 -11.61
CA LYS A 66 26.86 6.17 -12.36
C LYS A 66 27.84 7.21 -11.81
N LYS A 67 27.97 7.33 -10.49
CA LYS A 67 28.92 8.25 -9.86
C LYS A 67 30.36 7.84 -10.14
N VAL A 68 30.69 6.56 -10.00
CA VAL A 68 32.05 6.04 -10.25
C VAL A 68 32.44 6.21 -11.72
N LEU A 69 31.54 5.89 -12.65
CA LEU A 69 31.77 6.02 -14.09
C LEU A 69 31.87 7.48 -14.54
N LYS A 70 31.16 8.41 -13.87
CA LYS A 70 31.24 9.85 -14.17
C LYS A 70 32.40 10.57 -13.47
N ALA A 71 32.96 9.98 -12.42
CA ALA A 71 34.13 10.51 -11.71
C ALA A 71 35.46 10.16 -12.39
N ARG A 72 35.43 9.35 -13.45
CA ARG A 72 36.56 9.01 -14.31
C ARG A 72 36.52 9.84 -15.58
#